data_AF-A0A4Q4BBR6-F1
#
_entry.id   AF-A0A4Q4BBR6-F1
#
_cell.length_a   1.000
_cell.length_b   1.000
_cell.length_c   1.000
_cell.angle_alpha   90.00
_cell.angle_beta   90.00
_cell.angle_gamma   90.00
#
_symmetry.space_group_name_H-M   'P 1'
#
loop_
_entity.id
_entity.type
_entity.pdbx_description
1 polymer ?
#
loop_
_entity_poly.entity_id
_entity_poly.type
_entity_poly.pdbx_seq_one_letter_code
_entity_poly.pdbx_strand_id
1 'polypeptide(L)'
;DDGTGEAAAFAKAVNIPVLASIPADDDLRRKSANYQIVGTNATQWGALFAVLADAVAEAPPLRPKPLTQDGLLGLFDAETTGSNFVLDPATDADMRGSFAAVKPSLEVVYDNV
;
A
#
# COMPACT_ATOMS: atom_id res chain seq x y z
N ASP A 1 -4.84 12.06 5.22
CA ASP A 1 -4.69 12.04 3.77
C ASP A 1 -3.40 12.71 3.42
N ASP A 2 -2.47 11.86 3.06
CA ASP A 2 -1.15 12.12 2.52
C ASP A 2 -1.15 12.11 0.98
N GLY A 3 -2.30 11.89 0.35
CA GLY A 3 -2.50 12.02 -1.10
C GLY A 3 -2.06 10.81 -1.92
N THR A 4 -1.64 9.74 -1.26
CA THR A 4 -1.18 8.48 -1.88
C THR A 4 -2.33 7.64 -2.44
N GLY A 5 -3.54 7.82 -1.91
CA GLY A 5 -4.76 7.20 -2.43
C GLY A 5 -5.04 5.78 -1.95
N GLU A 6 -4.18 5.15 -1.13
CA GLU A 6 -4.40 3.75 -0.72
C GLU A 6 -5.64 3.61 0.18
N ALA A 7 -5.93 4.59 1.02
CA ALA A 7 -7.15 4.60 1.85
C ALA A 7 -8.43 4.61 0.97
N ALA A 8 -8.41 5.36 -0.13
CA ALA A 8 -9.52 5.40 -1.08
C ALA A 8 -9.64 4.08 -1.86
N ALA A 9 -8.51 3.48 -2.25
CA ALA A 9 -8.47 2.16 -2.89
C ALA A 9 -9.04 1.07 -1.97
N PHE A 10 -8.66 1.09 -0.68
CA PHE A 10 -9.22 0.19 0.33
C PHE A 10 -10.72 0.39 0.49
N ALA A 11 -11.18 1.63 0.66
CA ALA A 11 -12.60 1.93 0.82
C ALA A 11 -13.43 1.41 -0.35
N LYS A 12 -12.94 1.59 -1.57
CA LYS A 12 -13.53 1.04 -2.80
C LYS A 12 -13.54 -0.49 -2.81
N ALA A 13 -12.43 -1.13 -2.43
CA ALA A 13 -12.29 -2.59 -2.44
C ALA A 13 -13.24 -3.29 -1.45
N VAL A 14 -13.46 -2.70 -0.27
CA VAL A 14 -14.36 -3.27 0.77
C VAL A 14 -15.77 -2.69 0.74
N ASN A 15 -16.06 -1.81 -0.22
CA ASN A 15 -17.35 -1.16 -0.44
C ASN A 15 -17.85 -0.37 0.78
N ILE A 16 -17.01 0.54 1.28
CA ILE A 16 -17.36 1.52 2.33
C ILE A 16 -17.20 2.95 1.81
N PRO A 17 -18.02 3.91 2.27
CA PRO A 17 -17.89 5.31 1.90
C PRO A 17 -16.69 5.94 2.59
N VAL A 18 -16.03 6.87 1.90
CA VAL A 18 -15.10 7.81 2.52
C VAL A 18 -15.90 9.02 2.97
N LEU A 19 -16.00 9.24 4.29
CA LEU A 19 -16.84 10.30 4.86
C LEU A 19 -16.14 11.67 4.87
N ALA A 20 -14.82 11.69 5.01
CA ALA A 20 -13.99 12.88 4.86
C ALA A 20 -12.54 12.47 4.61
N SER A 21 -11.77 13.36 3.97
CA SER A 21 -10.32 13.22 3.85
C SER A 21 -9.64 14.30 4.68
N ILE A 22 -9.12 13.93 5.84
CA ILE A 22 -8.44 14.85 6.76
C ILE A 22 -6.98 14.98 6.33
N PRO A 23 -6.45 16.17 6.00
CA PRO A 23 -5.10 16.32 5.49
C PRO A 23 -4.03 16.03 6.55
N ALA A 24 -2.85 15.60 6.10
CA ALA A 24 -1.64 15.55 6.91
C ALA A 24 -1.09 16.97 7.17
N ASP A 25 -1.76 17.73 8.04
CA ASP A 25 -1.45 19.13 8.32
C ASP A 25 -0.81 19.34 9.70
N ASP A 26 0.20 20.21 9.74
CA ASP A 26 1.03 20.47 10.91
C ASP A 26 0.32 21.30 12.00
N ASP A 27 -0.60 22.19 11.61
CA ASP A 27 -1.48 22.90 12.55
C ASP A 27 -2.42 21.93 13.26
N LEU A 28 -3.03 21.01 12.50
CA LEU A 28 -3.93 19.99 13.05
C LEU A 28 -3.17 19.05 14.01
N ARG A 29 -1.96 18.62 13.62
CA ARG A 29 -1.06 17.82 14.47
C ARG A 29 -0.70 18.52 15.77
N ARG A 30 -0.27 19.78 15.69
CA ARG A 30 0.14 20.57 16.86
C ARG A 30 -1.03 20.84 17.82
N LYS A 31 -2.22 21.17 17.30
CA LYS A 31 -3.42 21.39 18.12
C LYS A 31 -3.87 20.12 18.83
N SER A 32 -3.87 18.99 18.14
CA SER A 32 -4.21 17.69 18.72
C SER A 32 -3.24 17.28 19.83
N ALA A 33 -1.94 17.48 19.63
CA ALA A 33 -0.92 17.21 20.67
C ALA A 33 -1.05 18.12 21.90
N ASN A 34 -1.63 19.31 21.75
CA ASN A 34 -1.91 20.25 22.84
C ASN A 34 -3.34 20.11 23.41
N TYR A 35 -4.07 19.05 23.07
CA TYR A 35 -5.46 18.81 23.51
C TYR A 35 -6.44 19.93 23.16
N GLN A 36 -6.20 20.64 22.05
CA GLN A 36 -7.10 21.69 21.57
C GLN A 36 -8.19 21.11 20.68
N ILE A 37 -9.40 21.65 20.81
CA ILE A 37 -10.53 21.28 19.96
C ILE A 37 -10.34 21.94 18.58
N VAL A 38 -10.11 21.14 17.55
CA VAL A 38 -9.94 21.60 16.16
C VAL A 38 -11.27 21.73 15.41
N GLY A 39 -12.32 21.03 15.81
CA GLY A 39 -13.60 20.99 15.09
C GLY A 39 -14.53 22.19 15.31
N THR A 40 -14.06 23.29 15.92
CA THR A 40 -14.91 24.47 16.14
C THR A 40 -14.92 25.39 14.93
N ASN A 41 -16.02 26.14 14.76
CA ASN A 41 -16.15 27.18 13.70
C ASN A 41 -15.14 28.34 13.84
N ALA A 42 -14.43 28.44 14.96
CA ALA A 42 -13.38 29.43 15.17
C ALA A 42 -12.05 29.05 14.50
N THR A 43 -11.89 27.80 14.06
CA THR A 43 -10.69 27.35 13.36
C THR A 43 -10.94 27.16 11.87
N GLN A 44 -9.86 27.18 11.08
CA GLN A 44 -9.90 26.85 9.65
C GLN A 44 -10.43 25.43 9.36
N TRP A 45 -10.39 24.53 10.35
CA TRP A 45 -10.83 23.14 10.20
C TRP A 45 -12.32 22.95 10.48
N GLY A 46 -13.02 23.95 11.00
CA GLY A 46 -14.42 23.84 11.41
C GLY A 46 -15.33 23.32 10.30
N ALA A 47 -15.20 23.87 9.08
CA ALA A 47 -16.00 23.45 7.93
C ALA A 47 -15.76 21.98 7.55
N LEU A 48 -14.51 21.51 7.61
CA LEU A 48 -14.15 20.12 7.31
C LEU A 48 -14.79 19.14 8.31
N PHE A 49 -14.74 19.47 9.61
CA PHE A 49 -15.35 18.63 10.64
C PHE A 49 -16.88 18.74 10.68
N ALA A 50 -17.46 19.87 10.26
CA ALA A 50 -18.91 19.99 10.09
C ALA A 50 -19.42 19.07 8.99
N VAL A 51 -18.77 19.07 7.82
CA VAL A 51 -19.11 18.15 6.71
C VAL A 51 -18.95 16.68 7.14
N LEU A 52 -17.89 16.36 7.89
CA LEU A 52 -17.72 15.02 8.45
C LEU A 52 -18.86 14.64 9.39
N ALA A 53 -19.32 15.56 10.25
CA ALA A 53 -20.41 15.30 11.18
C ALA A 53 -21.72 14.99 10.43
N ASP A 54 -22.03 15.76 9.38
CA ASP A 54 -23.20 15.51 8.53
C ASP A 54 -23.08 14.16 7.81
N ALA A 55 -21.91 13.86 7.22
CA ALA A 55 -21.67 12.59 6.55
C ALA A 55 -21.81 11.38 7.50
N VAL A 56 -21.35 11.51 8.75
CA VAL A 56 -21.52 10.47 9.79
C VAL A 56 -23.00 10.30 10.17
N ALA A 57 -23.76 11.38 10.26
CA ALA A 57 -25.17 11.33 10.60
C ALA A 57 -26.02 10.65 9.50
N GLU A 58 -25.62 10.82 8.23
CA GLU A 58 -26.35 10.29 7.07
C GLU A 58 -25.87 8.90 6.61
N ALA A 59 -24.68 8.47 7.01
CA ALA A 59 -24.08 7.23 6.53
C ALA A 59 -24.93 5.99 6.88
N PRO A 60 -25.25 5.13 5.89
CA PRO A 60 -26.00 3.90 6.16
C PRO A 60 -25.14 2.86 6.88
N PRO A 61 -25.76 1.95 7.67
CA PRO A 61 -25.05 0.81 8.22
C PRO A 61 -24.60 -0.12 7.09
N LEU A 62 -23.31 -0.43 7.05
CA LEU A 62 -22.70 -1.27 6.02
C LEU A 62 -22.00 -2.47 6.68
N ARG A 63 -22.09 -3.63 6.04
CA ARG A 63 -21.31 -4.81 6.41
C ARG A 63 -20.21 -5.03 5.38
N PRO A 64 -19.00 -4.46 5.59
CA PRO A 64 -17.89 -4.64 4.66
C PRO A 64 -17.44 -6.10 4.63
N LYS A 65 -16.88 -6.50 3.49
CA LYS A 65 -16.17 -7.77 3.35
C LYS A 65 -14.68 -7.50 3.57
N PRO A 66 -14.04 -8.09 4.59
CA PRO A 66 -12.61 -7.90 4.81
C PRO A 66 -11.82 -8.49 3.65
N LEU A 67 -10.67 -7.86 3.35
CA LEU A 67 -9.71 -8.40 2.39
C LEU A 67 -8.85 -9.48 3.04
N THR A 68 -8.34 -10.38 2.21
CA THR A 68 -7.21 -11.24 2.58
C THR A 68 -5.93 -10.41 2.65
N GLN A 69 -4.87 -10.96 3.25
CA GLN A 69 -3.56 -10.30 3.26
C GLN A 69 -3.08 -9.96 1.84
N ASP A 70 -3.13 -10.92 0.91
CA ASP A 70 -2.73 -10.70 -0.48
C ASP A 70 -3.63 -9.66 -1.17
N GLY A 71 -4.94 -9.67 -0.86
CA GLY A 71 -5.88 -8.69 -1.39
C GLY A 71 -5.59 -7.27 -0.89
N LEU A 72 -5.11 -7.12 0.35
CA LEU A 72 -4.67 -5.85 0.90
C LEU A 72 -3.35 -5.39 0.26
N LEU A 73 -2.36 -6.29 0.15
CA LEU A 73 -1.08 -5.99 -0.48
C LEU A 73 -1.24 -5.60 -1.95
N GLY A 74 -2.18 -6.22 -2.66
CA GLY A 74 -2.49 -5.87 -4.05
C GLY A 74 -3.09 -4.48 -4.26
N LEU A 75 -3.41 -3.73 -3.20
CA LEU A 75 -3.86 -2.33 -3.31
C LEU A 75 -2.70 -1.32 -3.37
N PHE A 76 -1.47 -1.76 -3.07
CA PHE A 76 -0.29 -0.90 -3.03
C PHE A 76 0.53 -1.03 -4.31
N ASP A 77 1.30 0.02 -4.63
CA ASP A 77 2.22 -0.01 -5.77
C ASP A 77 3.26 -1.12 -5.61
N ALA A 78 3.64 -1.71 -6.75
CA ALA A 78 4.57 -2.83 -6.78
C ALA A 78 5.99 -2.47 -6.29
N GLU A 79 6.36 -1.19 -6.38
CA GLU A 79 7.60 -0.65 -5.84
C GLU A 79 7.58 -0.65 -4.29
N THR A 80 6.44 -0.34 -3.68
CA THR A 80 6.25 -0.36 -2.22
C THR A 80 6.16 -1.77 -1.66
N THR A 81 5.55 -2.70 -2.41
CA THR A 81 5.36 -4.09 -1.97
C THR A 81 6.51 -5.02 -2.34
N GLY A 82 7.39 -4.61 -3.25
CA GLY A 82 8.43 -5.46 -3.82
C GLY A 82 7.87 -6.60 -4.69
N SER A 83 6.59 -6.55 -5.06
CA SER A 83 5.93 -7.63 -5.81
C SER A 83 6.49 -7.82 -7.24
N ASN A 84 7.08 -6.77 -7.81
CA ASN A 84 7.78 -6.83 -9.10
C ASN A 84 9.27 -7.12 -8.98
N PHE A 85 9.77 -7.47 -7.78
CA PHE A 85 11.18 -7.81 -7.62
C PHE A 85 11.47 -9.15 -8.29
N VAL A 86 12.25 -9.11 -9.37
CA VAL A 86 12.69 -10.31 -10.10
C VAL A 86 13.93 -10.84 -9.40
N LEU A 87 13.82 -12.03 -8.81
CA LEU A 87 14.96 -12.75 -8.26
C LEU A 87 15.80 -13.30 -9.42
N ASP A 88 17.09 -12.95 -9.45
CA ASP A 88 18.04 -13.59 -10.33
C ASP A 88 18.47 -14.93 -9.71
N PRO A 89 18.25 -16.08 -10.37
CA PRO A 89 18.68 -17.37 -9.83
C PRO A 89 20.20 -17.40 -9.64
N ALA A 90 20.64 -17.87 -8.47
CA ALA A 90 22.05 -18.04 -8.19
C ALA A 90 22.71 -18.96 -9.22
N THR A 91 23.83 -18.54 -9.77
CA THR A 91 24.63 -19.38 -10.66
C THR A 91 25.28 -20.52 -9.88
N ASP A 92 25.72 -21.54 -10.61
CA ASP A 92 26.48 -22.65 -10.04
C ASP A 92 27.76 -22.18 -9.32
N ALA A 93 28.37 -21.09 -9.81
CA ALA A 93 29.51 -20.44 -9.16
C ALA A 93 29.12 -19.76 -7.85
N ASP A 94 27.98 -19.07 -7.81
CA ASP A 94 27.46 -18.42 -6.59
C ASP A 94 27.17 -19.44 -5.50
N MET A 95 26.67 -20.62 -5.87
CA MET A 95 26.30 -21.67 -4.91
C MET A 95 27.50 -22.50 -4.41
N ARG A 96 28.55 -22.67 -5.22
CA ARG A 96 29.66 -23.60 -4.91
C ARG A 96 31.01 -22.93 -4.65
N GLY A 97 31.16 -21.63 -4.92
CA GLY A 97 32.40 -20.87 -4.69
C GLY A 97 33.62 -21.56 -5.30
N SER A 98 34.65 -21.81 -4.48
CA SER A 98 35.89 -22.49 -4.91
C SER A 98 35.70 -23.94 -5.38
N PHE A 99 34.53 -24.54 -5.17
CA PHE A 99 34.18 -25.89 -5.63
C PHE A 99 33.32 -25.89 -6.91
N ALA A 100 33.08 -24.72 -7.51
CA ALA A 100 32.45 -24.61 -8.82
C ALA A 100 33.41 -25.17 -9.88
N ALA A 101 33.06 -26.32 -10.46
CA ALA A 101 33.86 -27.01 -11.45
C ALA A 101 33.09 -27.11 -12.76
N VAL A 102 33.76 -26.76 -13.87
CA VAL A 102 33.21 -26.88 -15.23
C VAL A 102 32.96 -28.35 -15.53
N LYS A 103 31.70 -28.72 -15.77
CA LYS A 103 31.34 -30.06 -16.24
C LYS A 103 31.60 -30.14 -17.75
N PRO A 104 32.47 -31.05 -18.21
CA PRO A 104 32.66 -31.27 -19.64
C PRO A 104 31.36 -31.79 -20.26
N SER A 105 30.98 -31.23 -21.42
CA SER A 105 29.86 -31.73 -22.22
C SER A 105 30.18 -33.12 -22.77
N LEU A 106 29.19 -34.01 -22.73
CA LEU A 106 29.25 -35.34 -23.35
C LEU A 106 28.43 -35.38 -24.65
N GLU A 107 28.07 -34.21 -25.19
CA GLU A 107 27.31 -34.12 -26.44
C GLU A 107 28.14 -34.65 -27.61
N VAL A 108 27.53 -35.54 -28.39
CA VAL A 108 28.10 -36.08 -29.63
C VAL A 108 27.58 -35.21 -30.77
N VAL A 109 28.44 -34.36 -31.34
CA VAL A 109 28.14 -33.59 -32.54
C VAL A 109 28.52 -34.43 -33.76
N TYR A 110 27.55 -34.78 -34.59
CA TYR A 110 27.80 -35.43 -35.87
C TYR A 110 28.06 -34.35 -36.94
N ASP A 111 29.16 -34.46 -37.67
CA ASP A 111 29.35 -33.68 -38.90
C ASP A 111 28.37 -34.20 -39.95
N ASN A 112 27.51 -33.32 -40.47
CA ASN A 112 26.67 -33.64 -41.62
C ASN A 112 27.57 -33.72 -42.87
N VAL A 113 27.99 -34.94 -43.22
CA VAL A 113 28.61 -35.26 -44.52
C VAL A 113 27.54 -35.70 -45.51
#